data_AF-A0A2A5H7P4-F1
#
_entry.id   AF-A0A2A5H7P4-F1
#
_cell.length_a   1.000
_cell.length_b   1.000
_cell.length_c   1.000
_cell.angle_alpha   90.00
_cell.angle_beta   90.00
_cell.angle_gamma   90.00
#
_symmetry.space_group_name_H-M   'P 1'
#
loop_
_entity.id
_entity.type
_entity.pdbx_description
1 polymer ?
#
loop_
_entity_poly.entity_id
_entity_poly.type
_entity_poly.pdbx_seq_one_letter_code
_entity_poly.pdbx_strand_id
1 'polypeptide(L)' 'MNKKTLKVLKGYSELDYNERVEIREQIKKYEETEFAKRDTIIKALNESVGPLDSNNCPCCGK' A
#
# COMPACT_ATOMS: atom_id res chain seq x y z
N MET A 1 -8.12 -8.89 15.50
CA MET A 1 -7.27 -8.19 14.50
C MET A 1 -7.48 -6.69 14.61
N ASN A 2 -6.43 -5.88 14.44
CA ASN A 2 -6.58 -4.43 14.49
C ASN A 2 -7.22 -3.89 13.20
N LYS A 3 -7.71 -2.64 13.24
CA LYS A 3 -8.38 -1.96 12.12
C LYS A 3 -7.52 -1.90 10.85
N LYS A 4 -6.19 -1.78 11.00
CA LYS A 4 -5.26 -1.72 9.87
C LYS A 4 -5.17 -3.08 9.16
N THR A 5 -5.05 -4.18 9.91
CA THR A 5 -5.01 -5.54 9.37
C THR A 5 -6.31 -5.88 8.63
N LEU A 6 -7.46 -5.49 9.16
CA LEU A 6 -8.75 -5.68 8.49
C LEU A 6 -8.85 -4.94 7.16
N LYS A 7 -8.32 -3.70 7.07
CA LYS A 7 -8.28 -2.95 5.81
C LYS A 7 -7.44 -3.64 4.75
N VAL A 8 -6.26 -4.14 5.13
CA VAL A 8 -5.38 -4.90 4.21
C VAL A 8 -6.09 -6.15 3.70
N LEU A 9 -6.71 -6.92 4.60
CA LEU A 9 -7.44 -8.14 4.23
C LEU A 9 -8.66 -7.86 3.34
N LYS A 10 -9.38 -6.76 3.59
CA LYS A 10 -10.49 -6.36 2.72
C LYS A 10 -9.99 -6.08 1.30
N GLY A 11 -8.98 -5.22 1.14
CA GLY A 11 -8.41 -4.93 -0.18
C GLY A 11 -7.87 -6.20 -0.85
N TYR A 12 -7.14 -7.03 -0.12
CA TYR A 12 -6.63 -8.30 -0.63
C TYR A 12 -7.73 -9.27 -1.10
N SER A 13 -8.91 -9.24 -0.45
CA SER A 13 -10.04 -10.09 -0.83
C SER A 13 -10.72 -9.66 -2.13
N GLU A 14 -10.59 -8.38 -2.50
CA GLU A 14 -11.16 -7.79 -3.72
C GLU A 14 -10.28 -8.05 -4.95
N LEU A 15 -9.01 -8.44 -4.76
CA LEU A 15 -8.05 -8.74 -5.83
C LEU A 15 -8.33 -10.09 -6.50
N ASP A 16 -8.01 -10.18 -7.79
CA ASP A 16 -7.95 -11.43 -8.54
C ASP A 16 -6.70 -12.27 -8.22
N TYR A 17 -6.57 -13.44 -8.82
CA TYR A 17 -5.44 -14.34 -8.55
C TYR A 17 -4.08 -13.73 -8.92
N ASN A 18 -3.98 -13.07 -10.08
CA ASN A 18 -2.72 -12.51 -10.57
C ASN A 18 -2.31 -11.31 -9.72
N GLU A 19 -3.26 -10.44 -9.38
CA GLU A 19 -3.03 -9.31 -8.48
C GLU A 19 -2.59 -9.77 -7.08
N ARG A 20 -3.16 -10.86 -6.56
CA ARG A 20 -2.73 -11.47 -5.29
C ARG A 20 -1.31 -12.00 -5.36
N VAL A 21 -0.91 -12.59 -6.49
CA VAL A 21 0.48 -13.07 -6.70
C VAL A 21 1.44 -11.88 -6.68
N GLU A 22 1.12 -10.81 -7.42
CA GLU A 22 1.94 -9.59 -7.47
C GLU A 22 2.11 -8.97 -6.08
N ILE A 23 1.02 -8.80 -5.32
CA ILE A 23 1.08 -8.24 -3.96
C ILE A 23 1.96 -9.09 -3.03
N ARG A 24 1.89 -10.42 -3.11
CA ARG A 24 2.73 -11.31 -2.29
C ARG A 24 4.21 -11.14 -2.60
N GLU A 25 4.57 -11.01 -3.88
CA GLU A 25 5.95 -10.75 -4.28
C GLU A 25 6.45 -9.40 -3.76
N GLN A 26 5.61 -8.36 -3.82
CA GLN A 26 5.97 -7.04 -3.29
C GLN A 26 6.13 -7.05 -1.77
N ILE A 27 5.25 -7.74 -1.04
CA ILE A 27 5.37 -7.93 0.42
C ILE A 27 6.69 -8.62 0.75
N LYS A 28 7.00 -9.72 0.05
CA LYS A 28 8.25 -10.46 0.24
C LYS A 28 9.47 -9.55 0.00
N LYS A 29 9.49 -8.81 -1.12
CA LYS A 29 10.55 -7.83 -1.41
C LYS A 29 10.69 -6.81 -0.28
N TYR A 30 9.59 -6.26 0.22
CA TYR A 30 9.61 -5.29 1.32
C TYR A 30 10.17 -5.88 2.61
N GLU A 31 9.80 -7.11 2.97
CA GLU A 31 10.26 -7.80 4.18
C GLU A 31 11.74 -8.17 4.10
N GLU A 32 12.22 -8.61 2.93
CA GLU A 32 13.62 -8.97 2.68
C GLU A 32 14.52 -7.74 2.50
N THR A 33 13.96 -6.57 2.19
CA THR A 33 14.72 -5.34 2.02
C THR A 33 15.23 -4.80 3.36
N GLU A 34 16.52 -4.44 3.40
CA GLU A 34 17.17 -3.78 4.54
C GLU A 34 16.39 -2.54 4.98
N PHE A 35 16.32 -2.30 6.28
CA PHE A 35 15.49 -1.25 6.87
C PHE A 35 15.72 0.14 6.24
N ALA A 36 16.97 0.48 5.91
CA ALA A 36 17.35 1.75 5.27
C ALA A 36 16.80 1.93 3.84
N LYS A 37 16.44 0.85 3.14
CA LYS A 37 15.91 0.89 1.77
C LYS A 37 14.38 0.81 1.73
N ARG A 38 13.74 0.53 2.87
CA ARG A 38 12.27 0.50 2.99
C ARG A 38 11.65 1.89 2.86
N ASP A 39 12.36 2.95 3.26
CA ASP A 39 11.89 4.33 3.12
C ASP A 39 11.62 4.71 1.66
N THR A 40 12.46 4.25 0.73
CA THR A 40 12.25 4.46 -0.71
C THR A 40 10.98 3.78 -1.20
N ILE A 41 10.69 2.56 -0.72
CA ILE A 41 9.48 1.81 -1.07
C ILE A 41 8.24 2.50 -0.48
N ILE A 42 8.30 2.94 0.79
CA ILE A 42 7.20 3.66 1.44
C ILE A 42 6.92 4.98 0.71
N LYS A 43 7.96 5.71 0.32
CA LYS A 43 7.84 6.94 -0.45
C LYS A 43 7.19 6.71 -1.81
N ALA A 44 7.65 5.69 -2.55
CA ALA A 44 7.08 5.32 -3.84
C ALA A 44 5.60 4.91 -3.72
N LEU A 45 5.24 4.17 -2.67
CA LEU A 45 3.84 3.82 -2.39
C LEU A 45 3.01 5.08 -2.18
N ASN A 46 3.45 6.01 -1.31
CA ASN A 46 2.73 7.26 -1.05
C ASN A 46 2.58 8.15 -2.30
N GLU A 47 3.57 8.16 -3.18
CA GLU A 47 3.51 8.91 -4.45
C GLU A 47 2.59 8.24 -5.48
N SER A 48 2.52 6.90 -5.50
CA SER A 48 1.79 6.13 -6.52
C SER A 48 0.29 5.98 -6.22
N VAL A 49 -0.13 5.93 -4.96
CA VAL A 49 -1.56 5.82 -4.60
C VAL A 49 -2.29 7.16 -4.52
N GLY A 50 -1.61 8.27 -4.82
CA GLY A 50 -2.19 9.61 -4.72
C GLY A 50 -2.64 9.96 -3.29
N PRO A 51 -3.34 11.09 -3.10
CA PRO A 51 -3.95 11.38 -1.80
C PRO A 51 -4.97 10.28 -1.47
N LEU A 52 -4.73 9.55 -0.39
CA LEU A 52 -5.75 8.70 0.22
C LEU A 52 -7.01 9.56 0.45
N ASP A 53 -8.20 9.04 0.12
CA ASP A 53 -9.54 9.69 0.19
C ASP A 53 -9.88 10.44 1.50
N SER A 54 -9.00 10.42 2.50
CA SER A 54 -9.07 11.20 3.73
C SER A 54 -8.39 12.57 3.67
N ASN A 55 -7.70 12.93 2.58
CA ASN A 55 -7.05 14.23 2.43
C ASN A 55 -7.75 15.05 1.35
N ASN A 56 -8.57 16.02 1.75
CA ASN A 56 -8.99 17.10 0.86
C ASN A 56 -7.74 17.68 0.19
N CYS A 57 -7.69 17.66 -1.13
CA CYS A 57 -6.61 18.27 -1.87
C CYS A 57 -6.52 19.77 -1.50
N PRO A 58 -5.39 20.29 -1.03
CA PRO A 58 -5.29 21.71 -0.66
C PRO A 58 -5.41 22.66 -1.86
N CYS A 59 -5.28 22.15 -3.10
CA CYS A 59 -5.44 22.94 -4.32
C CYS A 59 -6.91 23.07 -4.76
N CYS A 60 -7.74 22.04 -4.55
CA CYS A 60 -9.12 22.03 -5.06
C CYS A 60 -10.20 21.67 -4.03
N GLY A 61 -9.81 21.39 -2.78
CA GLY A 61 -10.69 21.15 -1.64
C GLY A 61 -11.59 19.92 -1.75
N LYS A 62 -11.38 19.06 -2.76
CA LYS A 62 -12.06 17.77 -2.94
C LYS A 62 -11.21 16.65 -2.39
#